data_AF-A0A9P5UCU9-F1
#
_entry.id   AF-A0A9P5UCU9-F1
#
_cell.length_a   1.000
_cell.length_b   1.000
_cell.length_c   1.000
_cell.angle_alpha   90.00
_cell.angle_beta   90.00
_cell.angle_gamma   90.00
#
_symmetry.space_group_name_H-M   'P 1'
#
loop_
_entity.id
_entity.type
_entity.pdbx_description
1 polymer ?
#
loop_
_entity_poly.entity_id
_entity_poly.type
_entity_poly.pdbx_seq_one_letter_code
_entity_poly.pdbx_strand_id
1 'polypeptide(L)'
;MSYGGYGSGGYAPPPGGPPPAGYAPPPPATYGSSPPAPYGSSPPATYGSSPPPAAGYGGYPPPSGAPGYRPPMGAPPGADPQLWTWFSTVDTDHSGSINAHELERALINGDWTPFDLDTVKMLMSIFDTDRSGTIGFNEFAGLWKYIKDWQNVFRHFDRDRSGSIDGQELREALSQFGYQLSPPILDLIQRKYDPPTKASSAAVARMPPPGITFDRFVRACVVIKQLSEAFGRLDTDRDGWIQINYDQFMQTVLQLP
;
A
#
# COMPACT_ATOMS: atom_id res chain seq x y z
N MET A 1 -45.58 30.07 -36.63
CA MET A 1 -46.81 29.69 -35.91
C MET A 1 -47.13 28.25 -36.24
N SER A 2 -46.90 27.31 -35.31
CA SER A 2 -47.85 26.27 -34.89
C SER A 2 -47.09 25.23 -34.07
N TYR A 3 -47.57 25.01 -32.85
CA TYR A 3 -47.02 24.11 -31.83
C TYR A 3 -47.50 22.67 -32.09
N GLY A 4 -46.65 21.68 -31.78
CA GLY A 4 -47.04 20.29 -31.60
C GLY A 4 -46.34 19.73 -30.37
N GLY A 5 -47.09 19.49 -29.30
CA GLY A 5 -46.60 18.86 -28.08
C GLY A 5 -47.44 17.64 -27.73
N TYR A 6 -46.78 16.54 -27.35
CA TYR A 6 -47.26 15.35 -26.62
C TYR A 6 -45.98 14.66 -26.15
N GLY A 7 -45.79 14.09 -24.96
CA GLY A 7 -46.58 13.92 -23.75
C GLY A 7 -45.63 13.32 -22.70
N SER A 8 -45.74 13.75 -21.45
CA SER A 8 -44.92 13.34 -20.31
C SER A 8 -45.35 11.97 -19.78
N GLY A 9 -44.54 10.93 -20.03
CA GLY A 9 -44.65 9.63 -19.38
C GLY A 9 -43.85 9.62 -18.08
N GLY A 10 -44.55 9.60 -16.94
CA GLY A 10 -43.94 9.45 -15.63
C GLY A 10 -43.43 8.03 -15.40
N TYR A 11 -42.14 7.90 -15.07
CA TYR A 11 -41.55 6.66 -14.57
C TYR A 11 -41.56 6.70 -13.03
N ALA A 12 -42.24 5.72 -12.42
CA ALA A 12 -42.15 5.45 -11.00
C ALA A 12 -40.92 4.56 -10.72
N PRO A 13 -40.08 4.85 -9.71
CA PRO A 13 -38.96 4.00 -9.34
C PRO A 13 -39.41 2.75 -8.55
N PRO A 14 -38.74 1.59 -8.72
CA PRO A 14 -39.04 0.37 -7.98
C PRO A 14 -38.54 0.42 -6.52
N PRO A 15 -39.11 -0.41 -5.62
CA PRO A 15 -38.83 -0.37 -4.18
C PRO A 15 -37.40 -0.84 -3.84
N GLY A 16 -36.76 -0.09 -2.94
CA GLY A 16 -35.36 -0.27 -2.52
C GLY A 16 -35.09 -1.61 -1.84
N GLY A 17 -34.02 -2.27 -2.29
CA GLY A 17 -33.40 -3.39 -1.59
C GLY A 17 -32.58 -2.92 -0.37
N PRO A 18 -32.31 -3.82 0.59
CA PRO A 18 -31.53 -3.49 1.78
C PRO A 18 -30.08 -3.14 1.42
N PRO A 19 -29.43 -2.25 2.20
CA PRO A 19 -28.09 -1.73 1.89
C PRO A 19 -27.00 -2.81 2.03
N PRO A 20 -25.93 -2.76 1.23
CA PRO A 20 -24.78 -3.65 1.40
C PRO A 20 -24.00 -3.27 2.67
N ALA A 21 -23.68 -4.28 3.48
CA ALA A 21 -22.82 -4.13 4.64
C ALA A 21 -21.40 -3.76 4.18
N GLY A 22 -20.97 -2.54 4.50
CA GLY A 22 -19.63 -2.05 4.17
C GLY A 22 -18.54 -2.91 4.81
N TYR A 23 -17.56 -3.30 4.00
CA TYR A 23 -16.34 -3.95 4.48
C TYR A 23 -15.46 -2.89 5.14
N ALA A 24 -15.17 -3.05 6.44
CA ALA A 24 -14.21 -2.22 7.16
C ALA A 24 -12.83 -2.88 7.10
N PRO A 25 -11.73 -2.11 6.87
CA PRO A 25 -10.39 -2.62 7.05
C PRO A 25 -10.11 -2.93 8.54
N PRO A 26 -9.17 -3.85 8.85
CA PRO A 26 -8.82 -4.17 10.23
C PRO A 26 -8.26 -2.94 10.98
N PRO A 27 -8.55 -2.78 12.28
CA PRO A 27 -8.09 -1.63 13.05
C PRO A 27 -6.57 -1.64 13.27
N PRO A 28 -5.94 -0.48 13.52
CA PRO A 28 -4.54 -0.40 13.88
C PRO A 28 -4.29 -1.10 15.23
N ALA A 29 -3.27 -1.95 15.29
CA ALA A 29 -2.86 -2.61 16.52
C ALA A 29 -2.25 -1.60 17.48
N THR A 30 -2.96 -1.29 18.56
CA THR A 30 -2.42 -0.60 19.74
C THR A 30 -1.50 -1.56 20.49
N TYR A 31 -0.19 -1.48 20.23
CA TYR A 31 0.80 -2.16 21.05
C TYR A 31 1.06 -1.36 22.32
N GLY A 32 0.41 -1.75 23.42
CA GLY A 32 0.66 -1.16 24.73
C GLY A 32 -0.07 -1.89 25.84
N SER A 33 0.55 -2.92 26.42
CA SER A 33 0.58 -3.25 27.85
C SER A 33 1.01 -4.71 28.06
N SER A 34 2.20 -4.91 28.63
CA SER A 34 2.67 -6.22 29.10
C SER A 34 1.84 -6.69 30.30
N PRO A 35 1.44 -7.99 30.38
CA PRO A 35 0.82 -8.54 31.57
C PRO A 35 1.85 -8.91 32.66
N PRO A 36 1.46 -8.94 33.95
CA PRO A 36 2.36 -9.19 35.08
C PRO A 36 2.69 -10.69 35.26
N ALA A 37 3.89 -10.96 35.77
CA ALA A 37 4.40 -12.30 36.07
C ALA A 37 3.72 -12.95 37.30
N PRO A 38 3.52 -14.28 37.33
CA PRO A 38 3.01 -14.97 38.50
C PRO A 38 4.12 -15.40 39.47
N TYR A 39 3.76 -15.31 40.74
CA TYR A 39 4.52 -15.72 41.93
C TYR A 39 4.72 -17.25 42.01
N GLY A 40 5.88 -17.65 42.54
CA GLY A 40 6.01 -18.81 43.44
C GLY A 40 6.79 -20.02 42.91
N SER A 41 7.96 -20.30 43.53
CA SER A 41 8.28 -21.51 44.32
C SER A 41 9.78 -21.87 44.28
N SER A 42 10.46 -21.78 45.43
CA SER A 42 11.76 -22.43 45.76
C SER A 42 11.54 -23.95 45.98
N PRO A 43 12.55 -24.88 45.97
CA PRO A 43 13.79 -24.90 46.80
C PRO A 43 14.99 -25.69 46.16
N PRO A 44 15.97 -26.27 46.89
CA PRO A 44 16.75 -25.82 48.04
C PRO A 44 18.27 -25.69 47.76
N ALA A 45 18.96 -25.14 48.76
CA ALA A 45 20.40 -24.86 48.84
C ALA A 45 21.33 -26.07 48.60
N THR A 46 22.52 -25.78 48.06
CA THR A 46 23.71 -26.64 48.22
C THR A 46 24.94 -25.76 48.41
N TYR A 47 25.71 -26.12 49.44
CA TYR A 47 26.94 -25.53 49.94
C TYR A 47 28.05 -25.40 48.88
N GLY A 48 28.87 -24.34 48.96
CA GLY A 48 30.22 -24.39 48.40
C GLY A 48 30.91 -23.07 48.06
N SER A 49 31.64 -22.51 49.04
CA SER A 49 32.97 -21.87 48.92
C SER A 49 33.18 -20.69 47.94
N SER A 50 33.35 -19.49 48.53
CA SER A 50 34.08 -18.35 47.94
C SER A 50 35.61 -18.48 48.09
N PRO A 51 36.38 -17.87 47.18
CA PRO A 51 37.63 -17.19 47.55
C PRO A 51 37.64 -15.68 47.14
N PRO A 52 38.65 -14.89 47.57
CA PRO A 52 38.53 -13.48 48.01
C PRO A 52 38.71 -12.42 46.89
N PRO A 53 38.44 -11.12 47.19
CA PRO A 53 38.57 -10.03 46.22
C PRO A 53 40.03 -9.54 46.12
N ALA A 54 40.54 -9.39 44.91
CA ALA A 54 41.80 -8.70 44.65
C ALA A 54 41.52 -7.29 44.10
N ALA A 55 42.15 -6.31 44.76
CA ALA A 55 42.04 -4.89 44.51
C ALA A 55 42.79 -4.44 43.24
N GLY A 56 42.16 -3.48 42.55
CA GLY A 56 42.75 -2.29 41.91
C GLY A 56 44.01 -2.39 41.07
N TYR A 57 43.90 -2.05 39.79
CA TYR A 57 44.89 -1.24 39.07
C TYR A 57 44.19 -0.36 38.03
N GLY A 58 44.56 0.92 38.00
CA GLY A 58 43.98 1.94 37.13
C GLY A 58 44.30 1.73 35.65
N GLY A 59 43.39 2.20 34.81
CA GLY A 59 43.57 2.32 33.36
C GLY A 59 43.08 3.69 32.90
N TYR A 60 43.95 4.40 32.21
CA TYR A 60 43.74 5.73 31.62
C TYR A 60 42.48 5.81 30.73
N PRO A 61 41.81 6.98 30.63
CA PRO A 61 40.79 7.18 29.61
C PRO A 61 41.45 7.27 28.22
N PRO A 62 40.95 6.58 27.19
CA PRO A 62 41.48 6.78 25.84
C PRO A 62 41.03 8.13 25.28
N PRO A 63 41.86 8.78 24.45
CA PRO A 63 41.67 10.14 24.00
C PRO A 63 40.58 10.24 22.92
N SER A 64 39.84 11.33 22.98
CA SER A 64 38.86 11.77 21.99
C SER A 64 39.54 12.09 20.66
N GLY A 65 39.07 11.49 19.55
CA GLY A 65 39.40 11.96 18.21
C GLY A 65 39.58 10.86 17.16
N ALA A 66 38.49 10.38 16.58
CA ALA A 66 38.48 9.79 15.24
C ALA A 66 37.19 10.22 14.52
N PRO A 67 37.24 10.65 13.24
CA PRO A 67 36.06 11.00 12.49
C PRO A 67 35.17 9.76 12.32
N GLY A 68 33.88 9.93 12.60
CA GLY A 68 32.93 8.86 12.83
C GLY A 68 32.83 7.83 11.71
N TYR A 69 33.27 6.61 12.00
CA TYR A 69 32.63 5.42 11.46
C TYR A 69 31.39 5.16 12.31
N ARG A 70 30.21 5.60 11.84
CA ARG A 70 28.96 5.04 12.36
C ARG A 70 28.95 3.57 11.90
N PRO A 71 28.92 2.59 12.82
CA PRO A 71 28.72 1.21 12.40
C PRO A 71 27.40 1.16 11.61
N PRO A 72 27.28 0.29 10.59
CA PRO A 72 26.01 0.07 9.92
C PRO A 72 24.98 -0.19 11.00
N MET A 73 23.87 0.57 10.98
CA MET A 73 22.81 0.40 11.98
C MET A 73 22.46 -1.08 12.01
N GLY A 74 22.70 -1.75 13.15
CA GLY A 74 22.10 -3.05 13.36
C GLY A 74 20.58 -2.91 13.34
N ALA A 75 19.87 -4.03 13.14
CA ALA A 75 18.41 -4.05 13.25
C ALA A 75 17.98 -3.30 14.52
N PRO A 76 17.04 -2.34 14.42
CA PRO A 76 16.53 -1.63 15.58
C PRO A 76 16.05 -2.61 16.65
N PRO A 77 16.25 -2.34 17.96
CA PRO A 77 15.80 -3.24 19.01
C PRO A 77 14.29 -3.53 18.89
N GLY A 78 13.93 -4.80 18.69
CA GLY A 78 12.53 -5.23 18.50
C GLY A 78 12.05 -5.26 17.04
N ALA A 79 12.89 -4.92 16.07
CA ALA A 79 12.58 -5.04 14.64
C ALA A 79 12.50 -6.51 14.19
N ASP A 80 11.62 -6.79 13.24
CA ASP A 80 11.59 -8.08 12.55
C ASP A 80 12.90 -8.28 11.76
N PRO A 81 13.67 -9.35 12.01
CA PRO A 81 14.97 -9.55 11.36
C PRO A 81 14.87 -9.73 9.83
N GLN A 82 13.79 -10.33 9.34
CA GLN A 82 13.57 -10.51 7.90
C GLN A 82 13.27 -9.17 7.25
N LEU A 83 12.40 -8.37 7.87
CA LEU A 83 12.07 -7.05 7.36
C LEU A 83 13.29 -6.12 7.36
N TRP A 84 14.12 -6.18 8.40
CA TRP A 84 15.39 -5.44 8.44
C TRP A 84 16.32 -5.86 7.30
N THR A 85 16.44 -7.16 7.05
CA THR A 85 17.25 -7.69 5.94
C THR A 85 16.75 -7.16 4.59
N TRP A 86 15.43 -7.17 4.38
CA TRP A 86 14.82 -6.61 3.18
C TRP A 86 15.11 -5.11 3.06
N PHE A 87 14.88 -4.34 4.12
CA PHE A 87 15.17 -2.90 4.14
C PHE A 87 16.62 -2.62 3.76
N SER A 88 17.59 -3.28 4.39
CA SER A 88 19.01 -3.12 4.10
C SER A 88 19.41 -3.57 2.69
N THR A 89 18.62 -4.43 2.05
CA THR A 89 18.85 -4.84 0.65
C THR A 89 18.33 -3.78 -0.32
N VAL A 90 17.23 -3.11 0.03
CA VAL A 90 16.65 -2.04 -0.78
C VAL A 90 17.42 -0.72 -0.63
N ASP A 91 17.89 -0.40 0.59
CA ASP A 91 18.76 0.73 0.90
C ASP A 91 20.19 0.45 0.40
N THR A 92 20.38 0.63 -0.91
CA THR A 92 21.61 0.27 -1.63
C THR A 92 22.77 1.19 -1.32
N ASP A 93 22.50 2.46 -1.00
CA ASP A 93 23.51 3.43 -0.61
C ASP A 93 23.78 3.44 0.90
N HIS A 94 23.03 2.64 1.66
CA HIS A 94 23.11 2.52 3.12
C HIS A 94 22.94 3.87 3.83
N SER A 95 22.11 4.75 3.26
CA SER A 95 21.78 6.05 3.85
C SER A 95 20.92 5.93 5.10
N GLY A 96 20.29 4.77 5.32
CA GLY A 96 19.34 4.52 6.40
C GLY A 96 17.91 4.92 6.05
N SER A 97 17.64 5.25 4.78
CA SER A 97 16.30 5.56 4.26
C SER A 97 16.21 5.22 2.78
N ILE A 98 15.07 4.73 2.33
CA ILE A 98 14.87 4.28 0.94
C ILE A 98 14.31 5.43 0.10
N ASN A 99 14.98 5.78 -0.98
CA ASN A 99 14.45 6.74 -1.95
C ASN A 99 13.57 6.09 -3.03
N ALA A 100 12.89 6.90 -3.85
CA ALA A 100 11.96 6.42 -4.88
C ALA A 100 12.61 5.45 -5.89
N HIS A 101 13.85 5.71 -6.31
CA HIS A 101 14.52 4.86 -7.30
C HIS A 101 15.01 3.54 -6.71
N GLU A 102 15.40 3.55 -5.44
CA GLU A 102 15.72 2.32 -4.72
C GLU A 102 14.49 1.43 -4.55
N LEU A 103 13.36 2.04 -4.16
CA LEU A 103 12.10 1.32 -4.02
C LEU A 103 11.58 0.79 -5.38
N GLU A 104 11.69 1.59 -6.44
CA GLU A 104 11.34 1.20 -7.82
C GLU A 104 12.12 -0.04 -8.28
N ARG A 105 13.43 -0.09 -8.01
CA ARG A 105 14.30 -1.20 -8.43
C ARG A 105 14.10 -2.45 -7.58
N ALA A 106 13.71 -2.28 -6.32
CA ALA A 106 13.46 -3.39 -5.41
C ALA A 106 12.11 -4.08 -5.64
N LEU A 107 11.12 -3.36 -6.16
CA LEU A 107 9.79 -3.88 -6.40
C LEU A 107 9.62 -4.37 -7.84
N ILE A 108 9.38 -5.67 -7.96
CA ILE A 108 9.21 -6.37 -9.24
C ILE A 108 7.82 -6.99 -9.29
N ASN A 109 7.15 -6.82 -10.43
CA ASN A 109 5.85 -7.39 -10.74
C ASN A 109 5.93 -8.91 -10.99
N GLY A 110 4.78 -9.58 -11.05
CA GLY A 110 4.71 -11.02 -11.36
C GLY A 110 5.26 -11.38 -12.74
N ASP A 111 5.26 -10.44 -13.67
CA ASP A 111 5.79 -10.54 -15.02
C ASP A 111 7.29 -10.13 -15.14
N TRP A 112 7.97 -9.97 -14.00
CA TRP A 112 9.38 -9.57 -13.89
C TRP A 112 9.69 -8.13 -14.32
N THR A 113 8.67 -7.31 -14.56
CA THR A 113 8.87 -5.88 -14.83
C THR A 113 9.08 -5.10 -13.54
N PRO A 114 9.90 -4.03 -13.54
CA PRO A 114 9.94 -3.08 -12.42
C PRO A 114 8.59 -2.39 -12.24
N PHE A 115 8.29 -1.96 -11.02
CA PHE A 115 7.11 -1.16 -10.76
C PHE A 115 7.15 0.17 -11.54
N ASP A 116 5.97 0.64 -11.93
CA ASP A 116 5.77 1.97 -12.48
C ASP A 116 6.16 3.04 -11.45
N LEU A 117 7.01 3.98 -11.87
CA LEU A 117 7.54 5.02 -10.98
C LEU A 117 6.45 5.86 -10.33
N ASP A 118 5.34 6.13 -11.02
CA ASP A 118 4.23 6.87 -10.40
C ASP A 118 3.54 6.03 -9.32
N THR A 119 3.41 4.71 -9.50
CA THR A 119 2.92 3.82 -8.44
C THR A 119 3.84 3.89 -7.23
N VAL A 120 5.16 3.86 -7.45
CA VAL A 120 6.15 3.98 -6.36
C VAL A 120 6.01 5.31 -5.64
N LYS A 121 5.89 6.43 -6.36
CA LYS A 121 5.69 7.76 -5.78
C LYS A 121 4.39 7.85 -4.99
N MET A 122 3.30 7.25 -5.49
CA MET A 122 2.04 7.17 -4.77
C MET A 122 2.18 6.36 -3.49
N LEU A 123 2.87 5.22 -3.53
CA LEU A 123 3.12 4.43 -2.32
C LEU A 123 3.97 5.22 -1.31
N MET A 124 5.00 5.93 -1.78
CA MET A 124 5.78 6.79 -0.90
C MET A 124 4.93 7.87 -0.26
N SER A 125 4.07 8.58 -1.01
CA SER A 125 3.24 9.64 -0.43
C SER A 125 2.24 9.16 0.62
N ILE A 126 1.87 7.87 0.60
CA ILE A 126 0.98 7.26 1.60
C ILE A 126 1.74 6.91 2.89
N PHE A 127 3.01 6.50 2.78
CA PHE A 127 3.78 5.95 3.91
C PHE A 127 4.87 6.88 4.46
N ASP A 128 5.31 7.88 3.70
CA ASP A 128 6.21 8.96 4.14
C ASP A 128 5.43 9.91 5.05
N THR A 129 5.31 9.52 6.32
CA THR A 129 4.52 10.23 7.32
C THR A 129 5.24 11.47 7.85
N ASP A 130 6.56 11.44 7.86
CA ASP A 130 7.38 12.56 8.31
C ASP A 130 7.68 13.58 7.20
N ARG A 131 7.30 13.26 5.94
CA ARG A 131 7.49 14.09 4.74
C ARG A 131 8.97 14.36 4.47
N SER A 132 9.82 13.39 4.77
CA SER A 132 11.25 13.45 4.49
C SER A 132 11.56 13.31 2.99
N GLY A 133 10.62 12.78 2.20
CA GLY A 133 10.83 12.43 0.80
C GLY A 133 11.53 11.08 0.62
N THR A 134 11.81 10.36 1.70
CA THR A 134 12.35 9.00 1.72
C THR A 134 11.53 8.12 2.66
N ILE A 135 11.78 6.81 2.67
CA ILE A 135 11.06 5.85 3.51
C ILE A 135 12.03 5.32 4.58
N GLY A 136 11.76 5.66 5.84
CA GLY A 136 12.49 5.09 6.97
C GLY A 136 12.08 3.64 7.25
N PHE A 137 12.84 2.93 8.10
CA PHE A 137 12.55 1.52 8.41
C PHE A 137 11.14 1.27 8.96
N ASN A 138 10.66 2.14 9.86
CA ASN A 138 9.33 2.00 10.46
C ASN A 138 8.20 2.14 9.41
N GLU A 139 8.39 3.06 8.46
CA GLU A 139 7.46 3.29 7.35
C GLU A 139 7.52 2.15 6.34
N PHE A 140 8.74 1.65 6.07
CA PHE A 140 8.96 0.47 5.25
C PHE A 140 8.24 -0.77 5.81
N ALA A 141 8.17 -0.93 7.13
CA ALA A 141 7.41 -2.02 7.76
C ALA A 141 5.93 -2.00 7.36
N GLY A 142 5.31 -0.81 7.41
CA GLY A 142 3.93 -0.60 7.00
C GLY A 142 3.76 -0.82 5.50
N LEU A 143 4.64 -0.22 4.69
CA LEU A 143 4.65 -0.36 3.24
C LEU A 143 4.77 -1.83 2.81
N TRP A 144 5.70 -2.56 3.40
CA TRP A 144 5.94 -3.97 3.07
C TRP A 144 4.72 -4.83 3.38
N LYS A 145 4.13 -4.65 4.56
CA LYS A 145 2.88 -5.34 4.93
C LYS A 145 1.76 -5.01 3.94
N TYR A 146 1.60 -3.75 3.57
CA TYR A 146 0.60 -3.31 2.60
C TYR A 146 0.80 -3.97 1.24
N ILE A 147 2.03 -4.03 0.73
CA ILE A 147 2.35 -4.72 -0.52
C ILE A 147 2.04 -6.22 -0.41
N LYS A 148 2.39 -6.87 0.71
CA LYS A 148 2.08 -8.29 0.95
C LYS A 148 0.58 -8.57 0.95
N ASP A 149 -0.21 -7.72 1.59
CA ASP A 149 -1.66 -7.86 1.63
C ASP A 149 -2.26 -7.70 0.21
N TRP A 150 -1.80 -6.70 -0.54
CA TRP A 150 -2.20 -6.51 -1.94
C TRP A 150 -1.77 -7.67 -2.85
N GLN A 151 -0.60 -8.28 -2.63
CA GLN A 151 -0.19 -9.47 -3.40
C GLN A 151 -1.19 -10.63 -3.22
N ASN A 152 -1.73 -10.81 -2.01
CA ASN A 152 -2.73 -11.85 -1.77
C ASN A 152 -4.04 -11.55 -2.51
N VAL A 153 -4.45 -10.28 -2.52
CA VAL A 153 -5.64 -9.81 -3.25
C VAL A 153 -5.45 -10.00 -4.75
N PHE A 154 -4.30 -9.58 -5.29
CA PHE A 154 -4.00 -9.72 -6.71
C PHE A 154 -4.02 -11.19 -7.15
N ARG A 155 -3.35 -12.08 -6.41
CA ARG A 155 -3.35 -13.53 -6.69
C ARG A 155 -4.72 -14.19 -6.57
N HIS A 156 -5.65 -13.58 -5.83
CA HIS A 156 -7.01 -14.07 -5.74
C HIS A 156 -7.78 -13.82 -7.04
N PHE A 157 -7.51 -12.68 -7.70
CA PHE A 157 -8.19 -12.25 -8.91
C PHE A 157 -7.49 -12.68 -10.20
N ASP A 158 -6.16 -12.77 -10.21
CA ASP A 158 -5.35 -13.35 -11.29
C ASP A 158 -5.53 -14.88 -11.28
N ARG A 159 -6.65 -15.33 -11.87
CA ARG A 159 -7.10 -16.73 -11.79
C ARG A 159 -6.30 -17.63 -12.69
N ASP A 160 -5.93 -17.11 -13.85
CA ASP A 160 -5.12 -17.84 -14.82
C ASP A 160 -3.62 -17.79 -14.49
N ARG A 161 -3.23 -17.01 -13.47
CA ARG A 161 -1.84 -16.81 -13.03
C ARG A 161 -0.96 -16.26 -14.14
N SER A 162 -1.54 -15.42 -14.98
CA SER A 162 -0.85 -14.72 -16.07
C SER A 162 0.15 -13.68 -15.53
N GLY A 163 -0.02 -13.23 -14.28
CA GLY A 163 0.76 -12.16 -13.68
C GLY A 163 0.23 -10.76 -14.02
N SER A 164 -0.92 -10.68 -14.68
CA SER A 164 -1.67 -9.45 -14.97
C SER A 164 -3.16 -9.67 -14.68
N ILE A 165 -3.91 -8.57 -14.57
CA ILE A 165 -5.37 -8.58 -14.37
C ILE A 165 -6.04 -8.15 -15.68
N ASP A 166 -6.82 -9.05 -16.27
CA ASP A 166 -7.57 -8.73 -17.48
C ASP A 166 -8.87 -7.96 -17.18
N GLY A 167 -9.64 -7.62 -18.23
CA GLY A 167 -10.88 -6.86 -18.07
C GLY A 167 -11.99 -7.62 -17.31
N GLN A 168 -12.03 -8.95 -17.40
CA GLN A 168 -12.99 -9.76 -16.64
C GLN A 168 -12.60 -9.84 -15.17
N GLU A 169 -11.34 -10.11 -14.89
CA GLU A 169 -10.79 -10.16 -13.54
C GLU A 169 -10.88 -8.80 -12.85
N LEU A 170 -10.61 -7.70 -13.56
CA LEU A 170 -10.80 -6.34 -13.06
C LEU A 170 -12.24 -6.07 -12.65
N ARG A 171 -13.20 -6.47 -13.50
CA ARG A 171 -14.62 -6.30 -13.23
C ARG A 171 -15.03 -7.07 -11.98
N GLU A 172 -14.58 -8.31 -11.84
CA GLU A 172 -14.86 -9.12 -10.67
C GLU A 172 -14.23 -8.52 -9.40
N ALA A 173 -12.98 -8.07 -9.48
CA ALA A 173 -12.29 -7.44 -8.37
C ALA A 173 -13.00 -6.19 -7.86
N LEU A 174 -13.33 -5.27 -8.76
CA LEU A 174 -14.01 -4.02 -8.40
C LEU A 174 -15.42 -4.29 -7.89
N SER A 175 -16.15 -5.25 -8.47
CA SER A 175 -17.46 -5.68 -7.97
C SER A 175 -17.37 -6.24 -6.54
N GLN A 176 -16.35 -7.07 -6.25
CA GLN A 176 -16.13 -7.63 -4.92
C GLN A 176 -15.72 -6.57 -3.89
N PHE A 177 -15.04 -5.50 -4.32
CA PHE A 177 -14.78 -4.32 -3.47
C PHE A 177 -16.01 -3.42 -3.27
N GLY A 178 -17.14 -3.74 -3.90
CA GLY A 178 -18.38 -2.98 -3.79
C GLY A 178 -18.55 -1.88 -4.83
N TYR A 179 -17.71 -1.83 -5.86
CA TYR A 179 -17.79 -0.85 -6.94
C TYR A 179 -18.52 -1.44 -8.15
N GLN A 180 -19.77 -1.00 -8.39
CA GLN A 180 -20.51 -1.29 -9.62
C GLN A 180 -20.22 -0.24 -10.69
N LEU A 181 -19.13 -0.45 -11.42
CA LEU A 181 -18.75 0.40 -12.55
C LEU A 181 -19.36 -0.12 -13.85
N SER A 182 -19.75 0.81 -14.72
CA SER A 182 -20.27 0.46 -16.04
C SER A 182 -19.16 -0.08 -16.95
N PRO A 183 -19.48 -0.94 -17.95
CA PRO A 183 -18.48 -1.47 -18.87
C PRO A 183 -17.60 -0.40 -19.55
N PRO A 184 -18.14 0.77 -19.99
CA PRO A 184 -17.29 1.84 -20.56
C PRO A 184 -16.26 2.42 -19.58
N ILE A 185 -16.60 2.48 -18.28
CA ILE A 185 -15.66 2.95 -17.24
C ILE A 185 -14.58 1.90 -17.00
N LEU A 186 -14.95 0.61 -16.98
CA LEU A 186 -13.99 -0.49 -16.84
C LEU A 186 -12.98 -0.51 -18.01
N ASP A 187 -13.46 -0.34 -19.24
CA ASP A 187 -12.59 -0.22 -20.42
C ASP A 187 -11.64 0.98 -20.31
N LEU A 188 -12.11 2.11 -19.77
CA LEU A 188 -11.29 3.30 -19.54
C LEU A 188 -10.20 3.03 -18.50
N ILE A 189 -10.55 2.37 -17.39
CA ILE A 189 -9.58 1.97 -16.35
C ILE A 189 -8.55 1.03 -16.96
N GLN A 190 -8.99 -0.01 -17.68
CA GLN A 190 -8.08 -0.95 -18.33
C GLN A 190 -7.11 -0.21 -19.25
N ARG A 191 -7.59 0.65 -20.15
CA ARG A 191 -6.70 1.40 -21.06
C ARG A 191 -5.77 2.39 -20.35
N LYS A 192 -6.21 2.98 -19.23
CA LYS A 192 -5.40 3.94 -18.46
C LYS A 192 -4.25 3.26 -17.71
N TYR A 193 -4.46 2.02 -17.27
CA TYR A 193 -3.53 1.26 -16.43
C TYR A 193 -2.92 0.04 -17.14
N ASP A 194 -3.22 -0.19 -18.41
CA ASP A 194 -2.50 -1.13 -19.26
C ASP A 194 -1.07 -0.59 -19.44
N PRO A 195 -0.01 -1.37 -19.14
CA PRO A 195 1.34 -0.94 -19.40
C PRO A 195 1.50 -0.53 -20.87
N PRO A 196 2.19 0.59 -21.16
CA PRO A 196 2.45 0.98 -22.54
C PRO A 196 3.21 -0.14 -23.22
N THR A 197 2.57 -0.77 -24.21
CA THR A 197 3.17 -1.83 -25.02
C THR A 197 4.42 -1.26 -25.68
N LYS A 198 5.61 -1.64 -25.20
CA LYS A 198 6.90 -1.27 -25.82
C LYS A 198 7.14 -2.02 -27.15
N ALA A 199 6.08 -2.33 -27.89
CA ALA A 199 6.12 -3.10 -29.11
C ALA A 199 5.40 -2.36 -30.24
N SER A 200 6.13 -1.45 -30.87
CA SER A 200 5.86 -0.97 -32.23
C SER A 200 6.42 -1.90 -33.30
N SER A 201 6.69 -3.18 -32.99
CA SER A 201 7.21 -4.15 -33.95
C SER A 201 6.74 -5.57 -33.63
N ALA A 202 6.82 -6.44 -34.63
CA ALA A 202 6.21 -7.77 -34.80
C ALA A 202 6.43 -8.84 -33.70
N ALA A 203 6.87 -8.48 -32.50
CA ALA A 203 7.06 -9.34 -31.33
C ALA A 203 5.76 -9.64 -30.54
N VAL A 204 4.60 -9.14 -31.01
CA VAL A 204 3.28 -9.27 -30.35
C VAL A 204 2.86 -10.72 -30.11
N ALA A 205 3.38 -11.69 -30.88
CA ALA A 205 2.97 -13.10 -30.79
C ALA A 205 3.46 -13.86 -29.54
N ARG A 206 4.33 -13.27 -28.70
CA ARG A 206 4.85 -13.90 -27.47
C ARG A 206 4.63 -13.08 -26.19
N MET A 207 3.95 -11.93 -26.28
CA MET A 207 3.66 -11.14 -25.09
C MET A 207 2.50 -11.76 -24.28
N PRO A 208 2.51 -11.62 -22.95
CA PRO A 208 1.35 -11.92 -22.13
C PRO A 208 0.11 -11.21 -22.69
N PRO A 209 -1.10 -11.78 -22.49
CA PRO A 209 -2.33 -11.10 -22.86
C PRO A 209 -2.39 -9.69 -22.23
N PRO A 210 -3.01 -8.71 -22.92
CA PRO A 210 -3.13 -7.34 -22.42
C PRO A 210 -3.82 -7.35 -21.05
N GLY A 211 -3.22 -6.67 -20.07
CA GLY A 211 -3.66 -6.78 -18.69
C GLY A 211 -2.89 -5.85 -17.76
N ILE A 212 -3.55 -5.47 -16.67
CA ILE A 212 -3.01 -4.54 -15.69
C ILE A 212 -2.02 -5.29 -14.78
N THR A 213 -0.77 -4.86 -14.74
CA THR A 213 0.25 -5.41 -13.84
C THR A 213 -0.05 -5.14 -12.37
N PHE A 214 0.55 -5.90 -11.46
CA PHE A 214 0.29 -5.80 -10.01
C PHE A 214 0.37 -4.37 -9.47
N ASP A 215 1.48 -3.67 -9.73
CA ASP A 215 1.68 -2.29 -9.33
C ASP A 215 0.57 -1.35 -9.85
N ARG A 216 0.23 -1.46 -11.14
CA ARG A 216 -0.80 -0.64 -11.78
C ARG A 216 -2.20 -0.96 -11.26
N PHE A 217 -2.46 -2.22 -10.89
CA PHE A 217 -3.70 -2.65 -10.27
C PHE A 217 -3.85 -2.03 -8.87
N VAL A 218 -2.78 -2.05 -8.06
CA VAL A 218 -2.76 -1.37 -6.75
C VAL A 218 -3.03 0.12 -6.93
N ARG A 219 -2.34 0.77 -7.88
CA ARG A 219 -2.55 2.20 -8.19
C ARG A 219 -4.00 2.48 -8.62
N ALA A 220 -4.57 1.66 -9.49
CA ALA A 220 -5.95 1.80 -9.94
C ALA A 220 -6.94 1.71 -8.79
N CYS A 221 -6.80 0.70 -7.93
CA CYS A 221 -7.68 0.50 -6.78
C CYS A 221 -7.60 1.66 -5.78
N VAL A 222 -6.39 2.16 -5.51
CA VAL A 222 -6.16 3.31 -4.63
C VAL A 222 -6.83 4.57 -5.20
N VAL A 223 -6.69 4.82 -6.50
CA VAL A 223 -7.33 5.98 -7.16
C VAL A 223 -8.85 5.86 -7.16
N ILE A 224 -9.40 4.68 -7.47
CA ILE A 224 -10.85 4.43 -7.45
C ILE A 224 -11.41 4.66 -6.05
N LYS A 225 -10.77 4.11 -5.02
CA LYS A 225 -11.18 4.30 -3.62
C LYS A 225 -11.25 5.78 -3.26
N GLN A 226 -10.23 6.55 -3.61
CA GLN A 226 -10.18 7.97 -3.29
C GLN A 226 -11.20 8.80 -4.07
N LEU A 227 -11.41 8.49 -5.35
CA LEU A 227 -12.47 9.10 -6.16
C LEU A 227 -13.85 8.79 -5.57
N SER A 228 -14.10 7.53 -5.19
CA SER A 228 -15.37 7.11 -4.57
C SER A 228 -15.60 7.75 -3.21
N GLU A 229 -14.57 7.88 -2.38
CA GLU A 229 -14.66 8.57 -1.10
C GLU A 229 -14.91 10.07 -1.27
N ALA A 230 -14.25 10.71 -2.24
CA ALA A 230 -14.49 12.12 -2.57
C ALA A 230 -15.92 12.34 -3.09
N PHE A 231 -16.38 11.47 -3.99
CA PHE A 231 -17.75 11.49 -4.48
C PHE A 231 -18.76 11.29 -3.35
N GLY A 232 -18.57 10.26 -2.50
CA GLY A 232 -19.47 9.96 -1.39
C GLY A 232 -19.51 11.03 -0.29
N ARG A 233 -18.48 11.89 -0.17
CA ARG A 233 -18.53 13.07 0.71
C ARG A 233 -19.44 14.18 0.14
N LEU A 234 -19.58 14.23 -1.18
CA LEU A 234 -20.39 15.23 -1.88
C LEU A 234 -21.82 14.73 -2.12
N ASP A 235 -22.01 13.42 -2.29
CA ASP A 235 -23.30 12.74 -2.42
C ASP A 235 -23.96 12.52 -1.06
N THR A 236 -24.55 13.59 -0.50
CA THR A 236 -25.11 13.59 0.86
C THR A 236 -26.38 12.74 1.00
N ASP A 237 -27.14 12.60 -0.09
CA ASP A 237 -28.40 11.85 -0.16
C ASP A 237 -28.22 10.42 -0.71
N ARG A 238 -27.02 10.07 -1.18
CA ARG A 238 -26.64 8.73 -1.65
C ARG A 238 -27.48 8.25 -2.82
N ASP A 239 -27.85 9.18 -3.70
CA ASP A 239 -28.64 8.88 -4.90
C ASP A 239 -27.75 8.56 -6.12
N GLY A 240 -26.42 8.71 -5.97
CA GLY A 240 -25.45 8.50 -7.04
C GLY A 240 -25.23 9.72 -7.93
N TRP A 241 -25.73 10.89 -7.55
CA TRP A 241 -25.59 12.15 -8.27
C TRP A 241 -25.04 13.24 -7.36
N ILE A 242 -24.24 14.14 -7.93
CA ILE A 242 -23.78 15.34 -7.22
C ILE A 242 -23.99 16.56 -8.10
N GLN A 243 -24.41 17.66 -7.49
CA GLN A 243 -24.47 18.96 -8.13
C GLN A 243 -23.44 19.88 -7.47
N ILE A 244 -22.32 20.10 -8.16
CA ILE A 244 -21.23 20.96 -7.72
C ILE A 244 -20.92 22.01 -8.78
N ASN A 245 -20.44 23.18 -8.35
CA ASN A 245 -19.95 24.19 -9.28
C ASN A 245 -18.50 23.90 -9.74
N TYR A 246 -17.99 24.69 -10.68
CA TYR A 246 -16.65 24.49 -11.24
C TYR A 246 -15.54 24.57 -10.18
N ASP A 247 -15.60 25.53 -9.27
CA ASP A 247 -14.58 25.70 -8.22
C ASP A 247 -14.56 24.52 -7.25
N GLN A 248 -15.73 24.02 -6.87
CA GLN A 248 -15.87 22.82 -6.04
C GLN A 248 -15.34 21.58 -6.75
N PHE A 249 -15.61 21.44 -8.05
CA PHE A 249 -15.04 20.37 -8.87
C PHE A 249 -13.51 20.45 -8.89
N MET A 250 -12.95 21.62 -9.21
CA MET A 250 -11.51 21.83 -9.25
C MET A 250 -10.87 21.56 -7.88
N GLN A 251 -11.45 22.06 -6.79
CA GLN A 251 -10.98 21.81 -5.44
C GLN A 251 -11.00 20.31 -5.09
N THR A 252 -12.06 19.60 -5.47
CA THR A 252 -12.18 18.15 -5.21
C THR A 252 -11.13 17.38 -5.97
N VAL A 253 -10.94 17.66 -7.27
CA VAL A 253 -9.99 16.94 -8.12
C VAL A 253 -8.54 17.23 -7.74
N LEU A 254 -8.21 18.48 -7.39
CA LEU A 254 -6.84 18.87 -7.01
C LEU A 254 -6.42 18.38 -5.63
N GLN A 255 -7.37 17.97 -4.78
CA GLN A 255 -7.07 17.36 -3.48
C GLN A 255 -6.84 15.85 -3.57
N LEU A 256 -7.16 15.22 -4.70
CA LEU A 256 -6.82 13.83 -4.95
C LEU A 256 -5.34 13.73 -5.35
N PRO A 257 -4.63 12.68 -4.90
CA PRO A 257 -3.21 12.48 -5.19
C PRO A 257 -2.92 12.06 -6.64
#